data_AF-A0A6M0G9P1-F1
#
_entry.id   AF-A0A6M0G9P1-F1
#
_cell.length_a   1.000
_cell.length_b   1.000
_cell.length_c   1.000
_cell.angle_alpha   90.00
_cell.angle_beta   90.00
_cell.angle_gamma   90.00
#
_symmetry.space_group_name_H-M   'P 1'
#
loop_
_entity.id
_entity.type
_entity.pdbx_description
1 polymer ?
#
loop_
_entity_poly.entity_id
_entity_poly.type
_entity_poly.pdbx_seq_one_letter_code
_entity_poly.pdbx_strand_id
1 'polypeptide(L)'
;MSSCDRDQVFISYSHKDKAWLEEFQTMLKPMMRKKTISVWDDTIIKPGAKWKEEINQALAAAKVAVLMVSSNFLASDFIAEQELPPLLMAAAEEGLTIMWVYVSACMYEESEIEAYQAAHDLSQPLDTLSSGELNLVLREIGQKIRQQVGH
;
A
#
# COMPACT_ATOMS: atom_id res chain seq x y z
N MET A 1 -8.78 1.69 28.39
CA MET A 1 -7.41 1.40 27.93
C MET A 1 -7.35 1.90 26.51
N SER A 2 -6.61 2.99 26.29
CA SER A 2 -6.63 3.76 25.05
C SER A 2 -6.16 2.90 23.88
N SER A 3 -7.02 2.67 22.88
CA SER A 3 -6.52 2.34 21.54
C SER A 3 -5.65 3.53 21.14
N CYS A 4 -4.37 3.30 20.92
CA CYS A 4 -3.60 4.25 20.13
C CYS A 4 -4.15 4.04 18.71
N ASP A 5 -5.06 4.90 18.26
CA ASP A 5 -5.70 4.73 16.95
C ASP A 5 -4.60 4.72 15.88
N ARG A 6 -4.39 3.54 15.28
CA ARG A 6 -3.46 3.35 14.17
C ARG A 6 -4.00 4.19 13.02
N ASP A 7 -3.23 5.19 12.57
CA ASP A 7 -3.63 6.07 11.46
C ASP A 7 -2.69 5.97 10.24
N GLN A 8 -1.68 5.11 10.34
CA GLN A 8 -0.66 4.99 9.33
C GLN A 8 -1.13 4.13 8.16
N VAL A 9 -0.84 4.62 6.95
CA VAL A 9 -0.98 3.92 5.68
C VAL A 9 0.42 3.52 5.23
N PHE A 10 0.71 2.24 5.30
CA PHE A 10 1.93 1.66 4.77
C PHE A 10 1.76 1.42 3.27
N ILE A 11 2.73 1.80 2.44
CA ILE A 11 2.68 1.57 0.99
C ILE A 11 3.90 0.74 0.59
N SER A 12 3.66 -0.47 0.08
CA SER A 12 4.69 -1.32 -0.55
C SER A 12 4.53 -1.26 -2.07
N TYR A 13 5.65 -1.12 -2.76
CA TYR A 13 5.75 -0.90 -4.20
C TYR A 13 7.13 -1.38 -4.68
N SER A 14 7.28 -1.61 -5.99
CA SER A 14 8.61 -1.81 -6.57
C SER A 14 9.31 -0.48 -6.77
N HIS A 15 10.61 -0.37 -6.48
CA HIS A 15 11.39 0.85 -6.78
C HIS A 15 11.33 1.26 -8.26
N LYS A 16 11.11 0.30 -9.16
CA LYS A 16 10.93 0.57 -10.60
C LYS A 16 9.61 1.31 -10.91
N ASP A 17 8.66 1.25 -9.98
CA ASP A 17 7.31 1.82 -10.10
C ASP A 17 7.14 3.08 -9.25
N LYS A 18 8.25 3.72 -8.83
CA LYS A 18 8.23 4.89 -7.94
C LYS A 18 7.32 6.03 -8.42
N ALA A 19 7.18 6.22 -9.73
CA ALA A 19 6.27 7.23 -10.27
C ALA A 19 4.81 7.02 -9.82
N TRP A 20 4.37 5.76 -9.68
CA TRP A 20 3.03 5.44 -9.19
C TRP A 20 2.87 5.76 -7.70
N LEU A 21 3.90 5.49 -6.90
CA LEU A 21 3.93 5.90 -5.49
C LEU A 21 3.77 7.42 -5.37
N GLU A 22 4.54 8.19 -6.14
CA GLU A 22 4.53 9.66 -6.08
C GLU A 22 3.17 10.25 -6.48
N GLU A 23 2.53 9.70 -7.52
CA GLU A 23 1.19 10.09 -7.94
C GLU A 23 0.15 9.78 -6.86
N PHE A 24 0.22 8.59 -6.26
CA PHE A 24 -0.71 8.20 -5.22
C PHE A 24 -0.53 9.02 -3.94
N GLN A 25 0.72 9.29 -3.52
CA GLN A 25 1.01 10.19 -2.40
C GLN A 25 0.49 11.60 -2.65
N THR A 26 0.55 12.08 -3.89
CA THR A 26 -0.02 13.38 -4.27
C THR A 26 -1.52 13.43 -4.02
N MET A 27 -2.27 12.37 -4.40
CA MET A 27 -3.69 12.23 -4.09
C MET A 27 -3.96 12.22 -2.58
N LEU A 28 -3.10 11.59 -1.78
CA LEU A 28 -3.26 11.47 -0.33
C LEU A 28 -2.82 12.73 0.46
N LYS A 29 -2.05 13.65 -0.13
CA LYS A 29 -1.54 14.88 0.54
C LYS A 29 -2.61 15.67 1.31
N PRO A 30 -3.86 15.86 0.83
CA PRO A 30 -4.88 16.57 1.59
C PRO A 30 -5.22 15.91 2.93
N MET A 31 -5.21 14.58 3.01
CA MET A 31 -5.45 13.82 4.25
C MET A 31 -4.24 13.91 5.19
N MET A 32 -3.02 13.79 4.65
CA MET A 32 -1.79 13.97 5.42
C MET A 32 -1.70 15.39 6.03
N ARG A 33 -2.05 16.44 5.27
CA ARG A 33 -2.06 17.83 5.75
C ARG A 33 -3.05 18.06 6.90
N LYS A 34 -4.18 17.34 6.88
CA LYS A 34 -5.19 17.36 7.95
C LYS A 34 -4.82 16.45 9.13
N LYS A 35 -3.69 15.73 9.05
CA LYS A 35 -3.25 14.73 10.05
C LYS A 35 -4.32 13.68 10.33
N THR A 36 -5.10 13.31 9.30
CA THR A 36 -6.07 12.21 9.41
C THR A 36 -5.45 10.87 9.08
N ILE A 37 -4.31 10.88 8.39
CA ILE A 37 -3.47 9.71 8.16
C ILE A 37 -2.01 10.15 8.25
N SER A 38 -1.15 9.20 8.60
CA SER A 38 0.28 9.24 8.29
C SER A 38 0.55 8.29 7.11
N VAL A 39 1.54 8.57 6.27
CA VAL A 39 1.93 7.68 5.16
C VAL A 39 3.37 7.26 5.38
N TRP A 40 3.63 5.97 5.23
CA TRP A 40 4.96 5.39 5.33
C TRP A 40 5.24 4.54 4.10
N ASP A 41 6.45 4.69 3.57
CA ASP A 41 7.04 3.86 2.51
C ASP A 41 8.54 3.76 2.77
N ASP A 42 9.20 2.85 2.06
CA ASP A 42 10.60 2.53 2.32
C ASP A 42 11.60 3.64 1.97
N THR A 43 11.20 4.69 1.25
CA THR A 43 12.07 5.85 0.97
C THR A 43 12.44 6.63 2.22
N ILE A 44 11.74 6.38 3.34
CA ILE A 44 11.98 7.00 4.65
C ILE A 44 13.14 6.30 5.39
N ILE A 45 13.49 5.07 5.00
CA ILE A 45 14.57 4.30 5.64
C ILE A 45 15.92 4.95 5.34
N LYS A 46 16.65 5.31 6.41
CA LYS A 46 17.97 5.94 6.29
C LYS A 46 19.06 4.91 5.98
N PRO A 47 20.11 5.28 5.21
CA PRO A 47 21.29 4.44 5.06
C PRO A 47 21.87 4.05 6.43
N GLY A 48 22.10 2.75 6.63
CA GLY A 48 22.61 2.18 7.89
C GLY A 48 21.54 1.79 8.91
N ALA A 49 20.26 2.09 8.67
CA ALA A 49 19.18 1.54 9.47
C ALA A 49 18.99 0.04 9.19
N LYS A 50 18.53 -0.70 10.20
CA LYS A 50 18.16 -2.10 10.01
C LYS A 50 16.79 -2.16 9.36
N TRP A 51 16.80 -2.25 8.03
CA TRP A 51 15.62 -2.23 7.16
C TRP A 51 14.43 -3.08 7.68
N LYS A 52 14.68 -4.33 8.06
CA LYS A 52 13.64 -5.25 8.57
C LYS A 52 12.97 -4.74 9.86
N GLU A 53 13.74 -4.11 10.75
CA GLU A 53 13.20 -3.56 11.99
C GLU A 53 12.32 -2.33 11.72
N GLU A 54 12.72 -1.48 10.76
CA GLU A 54 11.93 -0.32 10.33
C GLU A 54 10.60 -0.74 9.68
N ILE A 55 10.62 -1.74 8.79
CA ILE A 55 9.40 -2.29 8.20
C ILE A 55 8.48 -2.85 9.29
N ASN A 56 9.00 -3.66 10.21
CA ASN A 56 8.17 -4.25 11.27
C ASN A 56 7.53 -3.17 12.16
N GLN A 57 8.26 -2.09 12.47
CA GLN A 57 7.71 -0.96 13.22
C GLN A 57 6.64 -0.23 12.42
N ALA A 58 6.87 -0.01 11.12
CA ALA A 58 5.91 0.62 10.25
C ALA A 58 4.63 -0.22 10.10
N LEU A 59 4.77 -1.53 9.93
CA LEU A 59 3.65 -2.46 9.87
C LEU A 59 2.85 -2.43 11.17
N ALA A 60 3.51 -2.49 12.33
CA ALA A 60 2.84 -2.42 13.65
C ALA A 60 2.11 -1.08 13.91
N ALA A 61 2.54 0.01 13.27
CA ALA A 61 1.84 1.29 13.32
C ALA A 61 0.71 1.41 12.30
N ALA A 62 0.77 0.65 11.19
CA ALA A 62 -0.14 0.77 10.06
C ALA A 62 -1.54 0.24 10.35
N LYS A 63 -2.58 1.00 10.02
CA LYS A 63 -3.97 0.51 9.98
C LYS A 63 -4.33 -0.09 8.64
N VAL A 64 -3.74 0.46 7.59
CA VAL A 64 -3.92 0.01 6.20
C VAL A 64 -2.55 -0.21 5.57
N ALA A 65 -2.37 -1.32 4.87
CA ALA A 65 -1.27 -1.55 3.96
C ALA A 65 -1.79 -1.53 2.51
N VAL A 66 -1.15 -0.72 1.67
CA VAL A 66 -1.43 -0.61 0.25
C VAL A 66 -0.31 -1.27 -0.54
N LEU A 67 -0.63 -2.30 -1.32
CA LEU A 67 0.34 -3.00 -2.18
C LEU A 67 0.15 -2.54 -3.62
N MET A 68 1.18 -1.97 -4.23
CA MET A 68 1.13 -1.47 -5.61
C MET A 68 1.63 -2.56 -6.56
N VAL A 69 0.70 -3.38 -7.06
CA VAL A 69 1.00 -4.66 -7.72
C VAL A 69 1.18 -4.48 -9.22
N SER A 70 2.36 -4.87 -9.68
CA SER A 70 2.82 -4.84 -11.06
C SER A 70 3.70 -6.07 -11.32
N SER A 71 4.12 -6.26 -12.57
CA SER A 71 5.15 -7.26 -12.88
C SER A 71 6.48 -6.99 -12.15
N ASN A 72 6.84 -5.73 -11.93
CA ASN A 72 8.05 -5.36 -11.19
C ASN A 72 7.92 -5.62 -9.68
N PHE A 73 6.70 -5.51 -9.14
CA PHE A 73 6.39 -5.84 -7.75
C PHE A 73 6.50 -7.35 -7.51
N LEU A 74 5.84 -8.15 -8.36
CA LEU A 74 5.82 -9.61 -8.22
C LEU A 74 7.18 -10.26 -8.52
N ALA A 75 7.98 -9.66 -9.40
CA ALA A 75 9.34 -10.15 -9.69
C ALA A 75 10.38 -9.79 -8.63
N SER A 76 9.99 -9.07 -7.58
CA SER A 76 10.90 -8.70 -6.49
C SER A 76 10.96 -9.82 -5.46
N ASP A 77 12.05 -10.59 -5.47
CA ASP A 77 12.33 -11.62 -4.44
C ASP A 77 12.26 -11.02 -3.04
N PHE A 78 12.64 -9.74 -2.89
CA PHE A 78 12.55 -9.03 -1.63
C PHE A 78 11.09 -8.88 -1.15
N ILE A 79 10.17 -8.50 -2.03
CA ILE A 79 8.76 -8.35 -1.67
C ILE A 79 8.17 -9.72 -1.33
N ALA A 80 8.44 -10.72 -2.17
CA ALA A 80 7.94 -12.09 -1.99
C ALA A 80 8.43 -12.74 -0.70
N GLU A 81 9.72 -12.62 -0.38
CA GLU A 81 10.32 -13.37 0.74
C GLU A 81 10.38 -12.59 2.05
N GLN A 82 10.38 -11.25 2.01
CA GLN A 82 10.64 -10.42 3.20
C GLN A 82 9.49 -9.49 3.57
N GLU A 83 8.73 -8.93 2.62
CA GLU A 83 7.66 -7.97 2.93
C GLU A 83 6.28 -8.62 3.02
N LEU A 84 5.92 -9.47 2.06
CA LEU A 84 4.60 -10.10 2.00
C LEU A 84 4.31 -10.96 3.23
N PRO A 85 5.19 -11.87 3.69
CA PRO A 85 4.82 -12.74 4.82
C PRO A 85 4.51 -11.97 6.12
N PRO A 86 5.32 -10.98 6.55
CA PRO A 86 4.96 -10.13 7.70
C PRO A 86 3.66 -9.32 7.50
N LEU A 87 3.41 -8.82 6.28
CA LEU A 87 2.17 -8.11 5.94
C LEU A 87 0.95 -9.01 6.15
N LEU A 88 0.98 -10.23 5.60
CA LEU A 88 -0.12 -11.19 5.71
C LEU A 88 -0.35 -11.61 7.17
N MET A 89 0.72 -11.80 7.94
CA MET A 89 0.65 -12.12 9.36
C MET A 89 0.02 -10.96 10.17
N ALA A 90 0.45 -9.72 9.94
CA ALA A 90 -0.12 -8.56 10.60
C ALA A 90 -1.61 -8.35 10.26
N ALA A 91 -2.03 -8.70 9.04
CA ALA A 91 -3.44 -8.67 8.66
C ALA A 91 -4.28 -9.69 9.41
N ALA A 92 -3.75 -10.90 9.58
CA ALA A 92 -4.42 -11.98 10.30
C ALA A 92 -4.47 -11.73 11.82
N GLU A 93 -3.40 -11.19 12.41
CA GLU A 93 -3.22 -11.17 13.86
C GLU A 93 -3.46 -9.78 14.50
N GLU A 94 -3.21 -8.69 13.77
CA GLU A 94 -3.17 -7.33 14.33
C GLU A 94 -4.26 -6.39 13.78
N GLY A 95 -5.15 -6.90 12.93
CA GLY A 95 -6.23 -6.12 12.33
C GLY A 95 -5.75 -5.09 11.29
N LEU A 96 -4.58 -5.31 10.69
CA LEU A 96 -4.11 -4.56 9.53
C LEU A 96 -5.01 -4.86 8.33
N THR A 97 -5.53 -3.83 7.66
CA THR A 97 -6.27 -4.01 6.41
C THR A 97 -5.32 -3.99 5.23
N ILE A 98 -5.26 -5.07 4.46
CA ILE A 98 -4.52 -5.11 3.20
C ILE A 98 -5.44 -4.68 2.06
N MET A 99 -4.96 -3.73 1.26
CA MET A 99 -5.56 -3.31 0.00
C MET A 99 -4.50 -3.38 -1.07
N TRP A 100 -4.77 -4.01 -2.21
CA TRP A 100 -3.81 -4.01 -3.31
C TRP A 100 -4.36 -3.24 -4.51
N VAL A 101 -3.47 -2.55 -5.21
CA VAL A 101 -3.77 -1.67 -6.32
C VAL A 101 -3.14 -2.28 -7.56
N TYR A 102 -3.98 -2.60 -8.54
CA TYR A 102 -3.51 -3.17 -9.81
C TYR A 102 -2.89 -2.08 -10.68
N VAL A 103 -1.56 -1.98 -10.65
CA VAL A 103 -0.80 -0.91 -11.33
C VAL A 103 -0.66 -1.19 -12.81
N SER A 104 -0.24 -2.40 -13.18
CA SER A 104 -0.08 -2.83 -14.56
C SER A 104 -0.34 -4.33 -14.69
N ALA A 105 -0.72 -4.75 -15.89
CA ALA A 105 -1.02 -6.15 -16.17
C ALA A 105 0.13 -7.07 -15.71
N CYS A 106 -0.19 -8.07 -14.88
CA CYS A 106 0.77 -9.01 -14.32
C CYS A 106 0.07 -10.29 -13.83
N MET A 107 0.86 -11.32 -13.53
CA MET A 107 0.39 -12.64 -13.08
C MET A 107 0.12 -12.66 -11.56
N TYR A 108 -0.72 -11.74 -11.06
CA TYR A 108 -1.00 -11.67 -9.62
C TYR A 108 -1.80 -12.88 -9.12
N GLU A 109 -2.50 -13.57 -10.03
CA GLU A 109 -3.23 -14.82 -9.77
C GLU A 109 -2.29 -15.96 -9.32
N GLU A 110 -1.01 -15.88 -9.67
CA GLU A 110 0.01 -16.85 -9.24
C GLU A 110 0.66 -16.44 -7.91
N SER A 111 0.08 -15.50 -7.16
CA SER A 111 0.61 -14.97 -5.90
C SER A 111 -0.41 -15.02 -4.77
N GLU A 112 0.06 -14.92 -3.52
CA GLU A 112 -0.80 -14.88 -2.33
C GLU A 112 -1.76 -13.67 -2.31
N ILE A 113 -1.52 -12.67 -3.17
CA ILE A 113 -2.34 -11.45 -3.29
C ILE A 113 -3.73 -11.77 -3.85
N GLU A 114 -3.86 -12.81 -4.67
CA GLU A 114 -5.15 -13.23 -5.26
C GLU A 114 -6.22 -13.46 -4.18
N ALA A 115 -5.80 -13.91 -2.98
CA ALA A 115 -6.70 -14.13 -1.86
C ALA A 115 -7.33 -12.85 -1.27
N TYR A 116 -6.85 -11.67 -1.67
CA TYR A 116 -7.30 -10.37 -1.16
C TYR A 116 -8.11 -9.61 -2.20
N GLN A 117 -9.10 -8.85 -1.74
CA GLN A 117 -9.88 -8.00 -2.64
C GLN A 117 -9.04 -6.80 -3.10
N ALA A 118 -9.05 -6.55 -4.42
CA ALA A 118 -8.42 -5.39 -5.01
C ALA A 118 -9.09 -4.08 -4.55
N ALA A 119 -8.30 -3.02 -4.50
CA ALA A 119 -8.76 -1.69 -4.11
C ALA A 119 -9.65 -1.03 -5.17
N HIS A 120 -9.71 -1.56 -6.39
CA HIS A 120 -10.45 -1.03 -7.54
C HIS A 120 -10.73 -2.14 -8.58
N ASP A 121 -11.37 -1.80 -9.70
CA ASP A 121 -11.77 -2.75 -10.75
C ASP A 121 -10.55 -3.33 -11.49
N LEU A 122 -10.41 -4.66 -11.48
CA LEU A 122 -9.29 -5.38 -12.11
C LEU A 122 -9.31 -5.33 -13.64
N SER A 123 -10.43 -4.97 -14.26
CA SER A 123 -10.48 -4.72 -15.71
C SER A 123 -9.76 -3.44 -16.13
N GLN A 124 -9.32 -2.61 -15.17
CA GLN A 124 -8.72 -1.29 -15.40
C GLN A 124 -7.39 -1.12 -14.65
N PRO A 125 -6.29 -1.78 -15.07
CA PRO A 125 -4.97 -1.50 -14.51
C PRO A 125 -4.62 -0.01 -14.64
N LEU A 126 -3.97 0.58 -13.62
CA LEU A 126 -3.73 2.02 -13.58
C LEU A 126 -2.96 2.55 -14.81
N ASP A 127 -2.03 1.77 -15.37
CA ASP A 127 -1.23 2.14 -16.53
C ASP A 127 -2.01 2.20 -17.86
N THR A 128 -3.23 1.67 -17.88
CA THR A 128 -4.12 1.72 -19.06
C THR A 128 -5.06 2.92 -19.06
N LEU A 129 -5.17 3.63 -17.93
CA LEU A 129 -6.14 4.70 -17.74
C LEU A 129 -5.66 6.03 -18.32
N SER A 130 -6.60 6.82 -18.85
CA SER A 130 -6.31 8.23 -19.10
C SER A 130 -6.06 8.98 -17.80
N SER A 131 -5.36 10.13 -17.85
CA SER A 131 -5.08 10.91 -16.64
C SER A 131 -6.33 11.32 -15.87
N GLY A 132 -7.46 11.53 -16.55
CA GLY A 132 -8.74 11.84 -15.89
C GLY A 132 -9.31 10.65 -15.13
N GLU A 133 -9.30 9.47 -15.74
CA GLU A 133 -9.78 8.23 -15.13
C GLU A 133 -8.89 7.77 -13.98
N LEU A 134 -7.56 7.87 -14.16
CA LEU A 134 -6.58 7.60 -13.12
C LEU A 134 -6.87 8.41 -11.85
N ASN A 135 -7.12 9.72 -12.01
CA ASN A 135 -7.47 10.59 -10.88
C ASN A 135 -8.76 10.15 -10.16
N LEU A 136 -9.75 9.61 -10.89
CA LEU A 136 -10.99 9.10 -10.29
C LEU A 136 -10.73 7.81 -9.50
N VAL A 137 -9.95 6.88 -10.05
CA VAL A 137 -9.59 5.62 -9.38
C VAL A 137 -8.72 5.88 -8.15
N LEU A 138 -7.70 6.73 -8.24
CA LEU A 138 -6.88 7.09 -7.08
C LEU A 138 -7.70 7.78 -5.99
N ARG A 139 -8.67 8.62 -6.37
CA ARG A 139 -9.62 9.23 -5.41
C ARG A 139 -10.49 8.16 -4.74
N GLU A 140 -11.01 7.18 -5.49
CA GLU A 140 -11.81 6.08 -4.93
C GLU A 140 -11.00 5.28 -3.91
N ILE A 141 -9.76 4.90 -4.26
CA ILE A 141 -8.84 4.19 -3.36
C ILE A 141 -8.59 5.04 -2.09
N GLY A 142 -8.32 6.34 -2.25
CA GLY A 142 -8.15 7.25 -1.11
C GLY A 142 -9.39 7.36 -0.21
N GLN A 143 -10.59 7.30 -0.79
CA GLN A 143 -11.84 7.26 -0.02
C GLN A 143 -12.00 5.96 0.77
N LYS A 144 -11.66 4.82 0.17
CA LYS A 144 -11.65 3.51 0.86
C LYS A 144 -10.66 3.50 2.02
N ILE A 145 -9.44 4.02 1.83
CA ILE A 145 -8.46 4.17 2.92
C ILE A 145 -9.01 5.03 4.05
N ARG A 146 -9.63 6.17 3.73
CA ARG A 146 -10.21 7.05 4.74
C ARG A 146 -11.28 6.36 5.58
N GLN A 147 -12.06 5.45 5.00
CA GLN A 147 -13.07 4.66 5.73
C GLN A 147 -12.43 3.68 6.73
N GLN A 148 -11.27 3.12 6.40
CA GLN A 148 -10.57 2.16 7.26
C GLN A 148 -9.82 2.83 8.43
N VAL A 149 -9.33 4.06 8.23
CA VAL A 149 -8.58 4.80 9.27
C VAL A 149 -9.51 5.63 10.19
N GLY A 150 -10.72 5.98 9.75
CA GLY A 150 -11.63 6.86 10.48
C GLY A 150 -12.50 6.21 11.56
N HIS A 151 -12.15 5.01 12.06
CA HIS A 151 -12.92 4.24 13.03
C HIS A 151 -12.12 3.91 14.29
#